data_AF-Q570A2-F1
#
_entry.id   AF-Q570A2-F1
#
_cell.length_a   1.000
_cell.length_b   1.000
_cell.length_c   1.000
_cell.angle_alpha   90.00
_cell.angle_beta   90.00
_cell.angle_gamma   90.00
#
_symmetry.space_group_name_H-M   'P 1'
#
loop_
_entity.id
_entity.type
_entity.pdbx_description
1 polymer ?
#
loop_
_entity_poly.entity_id
_entity_poly.type
_entity_poly.pdbx_seq_one_letter_code
_entity_poly.pdbx_strand_id
1 'polypeptide(L)' 'LCSKIREEADELCRTLEDNEEVSRTPSEMADVLYHAMVLLSKRGVKMEDVLEVLRKRFSQSGIEEKQNRTK' A
#
# COMPACT_ATOMS: atom_id res chain seq x y z
N LEU A 1 8.65 11.03 -10.99
CA LEU A 1 7.98 9.77 -10.60
C LEU A 1 8.52 9.24 -9.28
N CYS A 2 9.77 8.79 -9.19
CA CYS A 2 10.32 8.32 -7.90
C CYS A 2 10.36 9.42 -6.82
N SER A 3 10.56 10.68 -7.20
CA SER A 3 10.42 11.83 -6.31
C SER A 3 9.00 11.96 -5.77
N LYS A 4 8.00 12.00 -6.67
CA LYS A 4 6.57 12.04 -6.30
C LYS A 4 6.19 10.91 -5.36
N ILE A 5 6.53 9.66 -5.66
CA ILE A 5 6.23 8.52 -4.76
C ILE A 5 6.78 8.73 -3.34
N ARG A 6 7.99 9.29 -3.22
CA ARG A 6 8.59 9.58 -1.91
C ARG A 6 7.90 10.73 -1.20
N GLU A 7 7.53 11.77 -1.95
CA GLU A 7 6.78 12.93 -1.46
C GLU A 7 5.39 12.50 -0.94
N GLU A 8 4.57 11.83 -1.75
CA GLU A 8 3.22 11.41 -1.33
C GLU A 8 3.27 10.43 -0.15
N ALA A 9 4.28 9.56 -0.09
CA ALA A 9 4.44 8.64 1.04
C ALA A 9 4.80 9.39 2.33
N ASP A 10 5.60 10.45 2.22
CA ASP A 10 5.93 11.34 3.34
C ASP A 10 4.70 12.14 3.77
N GLU A 11 3.94 12.71 2.83
CA GLU A 11 2.70 13.46 3.10
C GLU A 11 1.64 12.56 3.76
N LEU A 12 1.47 11.32 3.29
CA LEU A 12 0.61 10.34 3.94
C LEU A 12 1.04 10.06 5.39
N CYS A 13 2.33 9.88 5.66
CA CYS A 13 2.85 9.70 7.03
C CYS A 13 2.60 10.92 7.91
N ARG A 14 2.80 12.13 7.37
CA ARG A 14 2.54 13.39 8.08
C ARG A 14 1.10 13.56 8.50
N THR A 15 0.13 13.01 7.75
CA THR A 15 -1.28 13.04 8.19
C THR A 15 -1.47 12.46 9.59
N LEU A 16 -0.64 11.49 9.98
CA LEU A 16 -0.62 10.92 11.33
C LEU A 16 0.36 11.66 12.25
N GLU A 17 1.58 11.92 11.79
CA GLU A 17 2.66 12.46 12.64
C GLU A 17 2.40 13.90 13.09
N ASP A 18 1.89 14.73 12.18
CA ASP A 18 1.62 16.14 12.43
C ASP A 18 0.19 16.40 12.96
N ASN A 19 -0.59 15.34 13.21
CA ASN A 19 -2.01 15.40 13.58
C ASN A 19 -2.84 16.27 12.62
N GLU A 20 -2.62 16.11 11.32
CA GLU A 20 -3.43 16.80 10.32
C GLU A 20 -4.89 16.30 10.33
N GLU A 21 -5.75 16.99 9.58
CA GLU A 21 -7.12 16.54 9.45
C GLU A 21 -7.20 15.15 8.78
N VAL A 22 -7.94 14.22 9.40
CA VAL A 22 -8.21 12.87 8.87
C VAL A 22 -8.83 12.90 7.47
N SER A 23 -9.48 14.02 7.10
CA SER A 23 -10.01 14.28 5.77
C SER A 23 -8.94 14.27 4.67
N ARG A 24 -7.67 14.52 4.99
CA ARG A 24 -6.54 14.52 4.04
C ARG A 24 -6.01 13.13 3.74
N THR A 25 -6.04 12.20 4.69
CA THR A 25 -5.49 10.85 4.54
C THR A 25 -5.98 10.11 3.29
N PRO A 26 -7.27 10.15 2.89
CA PRO A 26 -7.73 9.53 1.65
C PRO A 26 -7.09 10.12 0.39
N SER A 27 -6.85 11.43 0.35
CA SER A 27 -6.23 12.11 -0.79
C SER A 27 -4.76 11.72 -0.92
N GLU A 28 -3.99 11.82 0.17
CA GLU A 28 -2.56 11.47 0.16
C GLU A 28 -2.37 9.97 -0.18
N MET A 29 -3.24 9.09 0.34
CA MET A 29 -3.22 7.67 -0.01
C MET A 29 -3.57 7.42 -1.49
N ALA A 30 -4.49 8.20 -2.06
CA ALA A 30 -4.83 8.10 -3.47
C ALA A 30 -3.63 8.48 -4.36
N ASP A 31 -2.88 9.52 -3.99
CA ASP A 31 -1.71 9.96 -4.74
C ASP A 31 -0.54 8.96 -4.66
N VAL A 32 -0.32 8.35 -3.48
CA VAL A 32 0.61 7.21 -3.32
C VAL A 32 0.24 6.06 -4.27
N LEU A 33 -1.03 5.64 -4.26
CA LEU A 33 -1.51 4.54 -5.10
C LEU A 33 -1.39 4.87 -6.59
N TYR A 34 -1.77 6.09 -6.98
CA TYR A 34 -1.68 6.56 -8.36
C TYR A 34 -0.25 6.49 -8.87
N HIS A 35 0.70 7.11 -8.15
CA HIS A 35 2.09 7.14 -8.58
C HIS A 35 2.76 5.75 -8.52
N ALA A 36 2.35 4.89 -7.58
CA ALA A 36 2.78 3.49 -7.56
C ALA A 36 2.29 2.73 -8.82
N MET A 37 1.02 2.87 -9.20
CA MET A 37 0.49 2.24 -10.43
C MET A 37 1.19 2.73 -11.70
N VAL A 38 1.49 4.03 -11.79
CA VAL A 38 2.27 4.61 -12.91
C VAL A 38 3.68 4.01 -12.96
N LEU A 39 4.32 3.77 -11.81
CA LEU A 39 5.63 3.11 -11.74
C LEU A 39 5.56 1.65 -12.23
N LEU A 40 4.54 0.90 -11.82
CA LEU A 40 4.34 -0.49 -12.28
C LEU A 40 4.20 -0.54 -13.79
N SER A 41 3.35 0.32 -14.36
CA SER A 41 3.17 0.44 -15.81
C SER A 41 4.49 0.77 -16.53
N LYS A 42 5.27 1.73 -16.01
CA LYS A 42 6.59 2.08 -16.58
C LYS A 42 7.61 0.94 -16.52
N ARG A 43 7.49 0.04 -15.54
CA ARG A 43 8.34 -1.16 -15.39
C ARG A 43 7.81 -2.38 -16.15
N GLY A 44 6.64 -2.28 -16.80
CA GLY A 44 6.00 -3.41 -17.45
C GLY A 44 5.47 -4.47 -16.47
N VAL A 45 5.24 -4.10 -15.21
CA VAL A 45 4.70 -4.98 -14.18
C VAL A 45 3.18 -4.83 -14.15
N LYS A 46 2.47 -5.95 -14.13
CA LYS A 46 1.01 -5.96 -14.08
C LYS A 46 0.53 -5.82 -12.63
N MET A 47 -0.63 -5.18 -12.43
CA MET A 47 -1.20 -5.03 -11.09
C MET A 47 -1.56 -6.39 -10.48
N GLU A 48 -1.95 -7.34 -11.31
CA GLU A 48 -2.25 -8.73 -10.93
C GLU A 48 -1.07 -9.42 -10.24
N ASP A 49 0.17 -9.14 -10.68
CA ASP A 49 1.39 -9.69 -10.08
C ASP A 49 1.60 -9.13 -8.66
N VAL A 50 1.34 -7.83 -8.46
CA VAL A 50 1.39 -7.18 -7.14
C VAL A 50 0.31 -7.75 -6.22
N LEU A 51 -0.91 -7.94 -6.74
CA LEU A 51 -2.00 -8.55 -5.99
C LEU A 51 -1.68 -10.01 -5.60
N GLU A 52 -0.96 -10.76 -6.43
CA GLU A 52 -0.50 -12.11 -6.08
C GLU A 52 0.50 -12.09 -4.92
N VAL A 53 1.45 -11.17 -4.93
CA VAL A 53 2.40 -10.98 -3.82
C VAL A 53 1.63 -10.64 -2.53
N LEU A 54 0.66 -9.74 -2.59
CA LEU A 54 -0.19 -9.40 -1.44
C LEU A 54 -1.01 -10.61 -0.96
N ARG A 55 -1.63 -11.37 -1.87
CA ARG A 55 -2.36 -12.60 -1.51
C ARG A 55 -1.47 -13.59 -0.78
N LYS A 56 -0.22 -13.78 -1.20
CA LYS A 56 0.74 -14.67 -0.51
C LYS A 56 1.04 -14.18 0.91
N ARG A 57 1.21 -12.86 1.11
CA ARG A 57 1.39 -12.26 2.45
C ARG A 57 0.19 -12.51 3.37
N PHE A 58 -1.03 -12.35 2.86
CA PHE A 58 -2.25 -12.58 3.65
C PHE A 58 -2.60 -14.07 3.82
N SER A 59 -2.20 -14.92 2.87
CA SER A 59 -2.41 -16.37 2.97
C SER A 59 -1.51 -17.01 4.03
N GLN A 60 -0.30 -16.46 4.24
CA GLN A 60 0.56 -16.85 5.35
C GLN A 60 -0.12 -16.55 6.70
N SER A 61 -0.70 -15.36 6.88
CA SER A 61 -1.40 -15.01 8.13
C SER A 61 -2.66 -15.85 8.36
N GLY A 62 -3.42 -16.18 7.31
CA GLY A 62 -4.70 -16.92 7.43
C GLY A 62 -4.58 -18.43 7.68
N ILE A 63 -3.50 -19.08 7.23
CA ILE A 63 -3.24 -20.51 7.50
C ILE A 63 -2.79 -20.69 8.95
N GLU A 64 -1.89 -19.83 9.44
CA GLU A 64 -1.46 -19.83 10.84
C GLU A 64 -2.64 -19.56 11.79
N GLU A 65 -3.51 -18.61 11.44
CA GLU A 65 -4.72 -18.31 12.22
C GLU A 65 -5.70 -19.50 12.29
N LYS A 66 -5.89 -20.22 11.18
CA LYS A 66 -6.75 -21.42 11.16
C LYS A 66 -6.15 -22.57 11.96
N GLN A 67 -4.83 -22.78 11.90
CA GLN A 67 -4.17 -23.83 12.67
C GLN A 67 -4.21 -23.57 14.18
N ASN A 68 -4.19 -22.30 14.60
CA ASN A 68 -4.26 -21.93 16.02
C ASN A 68 -5.68 -21.95 16.60
N ARG A 69 -6.73 -22.12 15.78
CA ARG A 69 -8.13 -22.29 16.26
C ARG A 69 -8.46 -23.74 16.62
N THR A 70 -7.65 -24.71 16.19
CA THR A 70 -7.86 -26.15 16.44
C THR A 70 -6.89 -26.70 17.49
N LYS A 71 -6.16 -25.81 18.17
CA LYS A 71 -5.30 -26.13 19.31
C LYS A 71 -5.90 -25.49 20.57
#